data_AF-A0A7C8ZMG6-F1
#
_entry.id   AF-A0A7C8ZMG6-F1
#
_cell.length_a   1.000
_cell.length_b   1.000
_cell.length_c   1.000
_cell.angle_alpha   90.00
_cell.angle_beta   90.00
_cell.angle_gamma   90.00
#
_symmetry.space_group_name_H-M   'P 1'
#
loop_
_entity.id
_entity.type
_entity.pdbx_description
1 polymer ?
#
loop_
_entity_poly.entity_id
_entity_poly.type
_entity_poly.pdbx_seq_one_letter_code
_entity_poly.pdbx_strand_id
1 'polypeptide(L)'
;IHDLGKVLLLPSFGELPQWAVVGDTYPVGCAFDESIVHHKYFTLNPDYNNSAYNTKYGVYSEGCGLENVLMSWGHDDYMYLVAKENGTTLPSAALFIIRYHSFYALHRAGAYKYLLNEEDKENLKWLQIFNKYDLYSKSKVRIDVEKVKPYYLSLIEKYFPAKLRW
;
A
#
# COMPACT_ATOMS: atom_id res chain seq x y z
N ILE A 1 9.79 3.28 -6.89
CA ILE A 1 9.73 3.76 -5.48
C ILE A 1 8.70 3.02 -4.63
N HIS A 2 7.62 2.46 -5.21
CA HIS A 2 6.54 1.78 -4.45
C HIS A 2 7.04 0.82 -3.36
N ASP A 3 8.03 0.00 -3.68
CA ASP A 3 8.57 -1.03 -2.80
C ASP A 3 9.67 -0.55 -1.83
N LEU A 4 10.07 0.72 -1.86
CA LEU A 4 11.19 1.20 -1.04
C LEU A 4 10.88 1.19 0.46
N GLY A 5 9.61 1.11 0.86
CA GLY A 5 9.26 0.92 2.27
C GLY A 5 9.71 -0.42 2.86
N LYS A 6 10.14 -1.37 2.02
CA LYS A 6 10.73 -2.64 2.47
C LYS A 6 12.08 -2.47 3.18
N VAL A 7 12.64 -1.25 3.21
CA VAL A 7 13.79 -0.91 4.07
C VAL A 7 13.55 -1.22 5.54
N LEU A 8 12.30 -1.28 6.00
CA LEU A 8 11.93 -1.70 7.38
C LEU A 8 12.47 -3.07 7.79
N LEU A 9 12.84 -3.94 6.83
CA LEU A 9 13.50 -5.22 7.08
C LEU A 9 14.96 -5.09 7.50
N LEU A 10 15.59 -3.94 7.26
CA LEU A 10 17.00 -3.73 7.52
C LEU A 10 17.22 -3.39 9.01
N PRO A 11 18.35 -3.82 9.61
CA PRO A 11 18.68 -3.52 11.00
C PRO A 11 18.68 -2.02 11.34
N SER A 12 19.08 -1.17 10.39
CA SER A 12 19.10 0.29 10.57
C SER A 12 17.72 0.96 10.56
N PHE A 13 16.65 0.22 10.23
CA PHE A 13 15.28 0.71 10.08
C PHE A 13 14.27 -0.02 10.96
N GLY A 14 14.74 -0.87 11.88
CA GLY A 14 13.92 -1.54 12.90
C GLY A 14 13.91 -3.06 12.83
N GLU A 15 14.46 -3.67 11.76
CA GLU A 15 14.52 -5.14 11.60
C GLU A 15 13.16 -5.83 11.81
N LEU A 16 12.10 -5.23 11.26
CA LEU A 16 10.75 -5.74 11.46
C LEU A 16 10.60 -7.12 10.82
N PRO A 17 9.78 -8.01 11.40
CA PRO A 17 9.49 -9.30 10.79
C PRO A 17 8.75 -9.08 9.45
N GLN A 18 8.97 -9.98 8.47
CA GLN A 18 8.43 -9.81 7.12
C GLN A 18 6.92 -9.61 7.07
N TRP A 19 6.15 -10.28 7.94
CA TRP A 19 4.69 -10.13 8.00
C TRP A 19 4.21 -8.72 8.39
N ALA A 20 5.09 -7.91 9.00
CA ALA A 20 4.82 -6.51 9.35
C ALA A 20 5.40 -5.53 8.33
N VAL A 21 5.90 -6.01 7.17
CA VAL A 21 6.51 -5.16 6.14
C VAL A 21 5.96 -5.47 4.74
N VAL A 22 5.87 -6.74 4.36
CA VAL A 22 5.49 -7.16 3.00
C VAL A 22 4.17 -7.91 3.00
N GLY A 23 3.61 -8.09 1.79
CA GLY A 23 2.42 -8.90 1.56
C GLY A 23 1.21 -8.04 1.24
N ASP A 24 0.11 -8.71 0.88
CA ASP A 24 -1.16 -8.07 0.58
C ASP A 24 -1.70 -7.37 1.83
N THR A 25 -2.16 -6.13 1.67
CA THR A 25 -2.72 -5.32 2.76
C THR A 25 -4.23 -5.44 2.83
N TYR A 26 -4.78 -5.18 4.01
CA TYR A 26 -6.21 -5.20 4.28
C TYR A 26 -6.57 -4.17 5.37
N PRO A 27 -7.82 -3.66 5.40
CA PRO A 27 -8.30 -2.83 6.50
C PRO A 27 -8.31 -3.61 7.81
N VAL A 28 -7.79 -3.02 8.89
CA VAL A 28 -7.98 -3.53 10.26
C VAL A 28 -9.16 -2.80 10.90
N GLY A 29 -9.74 -3.33 11.97
CA GLY A 29 -10.88 -2.68 12.65
C GLY A 29 -12.23 -2.80 11.94
N CYS A 30 -12.33 -3.60 10.88
CA CYS A 30 -13.58 -4.09 10.28
C CYS A 30 -13.45 -5.57 9.87
N ALA A 31 -14.56 -6.21 9.46
CA ALA A 31 -14.56 -7.62 9.12
C ALA A 31 -13.60 -7.94 7.97
N PHE A 32 -12.81 -9.00 8.14
CA PHE A 32 -11.92 -9.50 7.10
C PHE A 32 -12.73 -10.18 5.98
N ASP A 33 -12.67 -9.61 4.78
CA ASP A 33 -13.27 -10.16 3.56
C ASP A 33 -12.59 -11.46 3.09
N GLU A 34 -13.39 -12.43 2.63
CA GLU A 34 -12.92 -13.76 2.21
C GLU A 34 -11.96 -13.72 1.01
N SER A 35 -11.92 -12.62 0.26
CA SER A 35 -10.98 -12.43 -0.85
C SER A 35 -9.52 -12.20 -0.40
N ILE A 36 -9.27 -11.94 0.88
CA ILE A 36 -7.91 -11.80 1.40
C ILE A 36 -7.20 -13.17 1.35
N VAL A 37 -5.98 -13.18 0.83
CA VAL A 37 -5.17 -14.40 0.70
C VAL A 37 -5.02 -15.08 2.06
N HIS A 38 -5.34 -16.39 2.09
CA HIS A 38 -5.31 -17.21 3.30
C HIS A 38 -6.25 -16.76 4.42
N HIS A 39 -7.41 -16.19 4.07
CA HIS A 39 -8.45 -15.72 4.99
C HIS A 39 -8.72 -16.63 6.20
N LYS A 40 -8.70 -17.96 6.01
CA LYS A 40 -8.88 -18.96 7.08
C LYS A 40 -8.06 -18.72 8.36
N TYR A 41 -6.89 -18.09 8.26
CA TYR A 41 -6.04 -17.82 9.42
C TYR A 41 -6.50 -16.62 10.27
N PHE A 42 -7.40 -15.76 9.75
CA PHE A 42 -7.94 -14.66 10.55
C PHE A 42 -8.75 -15.11 11.76
N THR A 43 -9.25 -16.35 11.77
CA THR A 43 -9.89 -16.94 12.96
C THR A 43 -9.00 -16.95 14.20
N LEU A 44 -7.68 -16.84 14.02
CA LEU A 44 -6.68 -16.73 15.09
C LEU A 44 -6.37 -15.28 15.49
N ASN A 45 -6.84 -14.30 14.72
CA ASN A 45 -6.68 -12.89 15.05
C ASN A 45 -7.71 -12.50 16.13
N PRO A 46 -7.31 -11.86 17.25
CA PRO A 46 -8.24 -11.45 18.31
C PRO A 46 -9.38 -10.55 17.81
N ASP A 47 -9.16 -9.77 16.75
CA ASP A 47 -10.18 -8.87 16.20
C ASP A 47 -11.28 -9.61 15.43
N TYR A 48 -11.04 -10.85 14.99
CA TYR A 48 -12.02 -11.63 14.22
C TYR A 48 -13.31 -11.91 15.00
N ASN A 49 -13.20 -12.15 16.30
CA ASN A 49 -14.34 -12.40 17.19
C ASN A 49 -14.73 -11.15 18.01
N ASN A 50 -14.06 -10.02 17.81
CA ASN A 50 -14.36 -8.80 18.52
C ASN A 50 -15.58 -8.10 17.90
N SER A 51 -16.66 -7.95 18.66
CA SER A 51 -17.90 -7.33 18.19
C SER A 51 -17.74 -5.88 17.71
N ALA A 52 -16.69 -5.18 18.15
CA ALA A 52 -16.38 -3.84 17.67
C ALA A 52 -15.80 -3.84 16.24
N TYR A 53 -15.17 -4.94 15.81
CA TYR A 53 -14.39 -5.01 14.57
C TYR A 53 -14.92 -6.05 13.58
N ASN A 54 -15.71 -7.03 14.01
CA ASN A 54 -16.14 -8.13 13.15
C ASN A 54 -17.40 -7.84 12.31
N THR A 55 -17.83 -6.59 12.22
CA THR A 55 -18.94 -6.17 11.35
C THR A 55 -18.40 -5.57 10.06
N LYS A 56 -19.27 -5.46 9.04
CA LYS A 56 -18.91 -4.91 7.72
C LYS A 56 -18.18 -3.57 7.82
N TYR A 57 -18.65 -2.67 8.69
CA TYR A 57 -18.03 -1.35 8.86
C TYR A 57 -17.07 -1.30 10.04
N GLY A 58 -17.27 -2.12 11.08
CA GLY A 58 -16.47 -2.07 12.30
C GLY A 58 -16.41 -0.67 12.87
N VAL A 59 -15.21 -0.07 12.93
CA VAL A 59 -14.99 1.31 13.39
C VAL A 59 -15.20 2.39 12.32
N TYR A 60 -15.45 2.01 11.06
CA TYR A 60 -15.56 2.93 9.93
C TYR A 60 -17.01 3.32 9.62
N SER A 61 -17.15 4.33 8.75
CA SER A 61 -18.42 4.70 8.13
C SER A 61 -18.40 4.43 6.63
N GLU A 62 -19.57 4.30 6.02
CA GLU A 62 -19.69 4.19 4.57
C GLU A 62 -19.08 5.42 3.87
N GLY A 63 -18.29 5.17 2.82
CA GLY A 63 -17.66 6.21 2.01
C GLY A 63 -16.70 7.12 2.78
N CYS A 64 -16.13 6.65 3.91
CA CYS A 64 -15.25 7.45 4.75
C CYS A 64 -13.95 7.87 4.05
N GLY A 65 -13.61 7.25 2.92
CA GLY A 65 -12.35 7.45 2.24
C GLY A 65 -11.27 6.56 2.83
N LEU A 66 -10.45 5.95 1.96
CA LEU A 66 -9.35 5.08 2.40
C LEU A 66 -8.32 5.83 3.23
N GLU A 67 -8.19 7.14 3.07
CA GLU A 67 -7.33 7.97 3.91
C GLU A 67 -7.68 7.91 5.40
N ASN A 68 -8.95 7.60 5.71
CA ASN A 68 -9.49 7.43 7.07
C ASN A 68 -9.59 5.95 7.49
N VAL A 69 -9.15 5.03 6.64
CA VAL A 69 -9.09 3.59 6.94
C VAL A 69 -7.70 3.24 7.43
N LEU A 70 -7.63 2.56 8.58
CA LEU A 70 -6.38 2.00 9.05
C LEU A 70 -6.10 0.69 8.30
N MET A 71 -5.04 0.69 7.52
CA MET A 71 -4.56 -0.49 6.81
C MET A 71 -3.63 -1.31 7.69
N SER A 72 -3.56 -2.62 7.45
CA SER A 72 -2.51 -3.48 7.99
C SER A 72 -1.13 -2.87 7.69
N TRP A 73 -0.32 -2.67 8.72
CA TRP A 73 0.97 -1.98 8.60
C TRP A 73 1.92 -2.70 7.64
N GLY A 74 2.65 -1.92 6.83
CA GLY A 74 3.65 -2.44 5.90
C GLY A 74 4.32 -1.34 5.06
N HIS A 75 5.02 -1.78 4.02
CA HIS A 75 5.81 -0.93 3.14
C HIS A 75 4.99 0.13 2.38
N ASP A 76 3.73 -0.15 2.04
CA ASP A 76 2.82 0.79 1.39
C ASP A 76 2.63 2.08 2.22
N ASP A 77 2.07 1.94 3.42
CA ASP A 77 1.77 3.06 4.32
C ASP A 77 3.07 3.76 4.76
N TYR A 78 4.12 3.00 5.05
CA TYR A 78 5.43 3.58 5.38
C TYR A 78 5.99 4.43 4.25
N MET A 79 6.02 3.91 3.01
CA MET A 79 6.56 4.67 1.87
C MET A 79 5.68 5.87 1.51
N TYR A 80 4.36 5.74 1.66
CA TYR A 80 3.44 6.87 1.53
C TYR A 80 3.78 7.99 2.54
N LEU A 81 3.97 7.65 3.82
CA LEU A 81 4.35 8.60 4.85
C LEU A 81 5.72 9.24 4.57
N VAL A 82 6.74 8.45 4.18
CA VAL A 82 8.03 8.99 3.77
C VAL A 82 7.87 9.98 2.61
N ALA A 83 7.11 9.64 1.58
CA ALA A 83 6.91 10.54 0.44
C ALA A 83 6.19 11.85 0.85
N LYS A 84 5.11 11.73 1.62
CA LYS A 84 4.28 12.85 2.06
C LYS A 84 5.02 13.79 3.02
N GLU A 85 5.65 13.24 4.06
CA GLU A 85 6.32 14.01 5.11
C GLU A 85 7.62 14.68 4.62
N ASN A 86 8.20 14.19 3.52
CA ASN A 86 9.31 14.85 2.85
C ASN A 86 8.87 15.86 1.78
N GLY A 87 7.56 16.14 1.64
CA GLY A 87 7.04 17.15 0.73
C GLY A 87 7.27 16.82 -0.75
N THR A 88 7.09 15.56 -1.15
CA THR A 88 7.16 15.19 -2.57
C THR A 88 6.20 16.02 -3.43
N THR A 89 6.58 16.26 -4.68
CA THR A 89 5.73 16.93 -5.68
C THR A 89 5.03 15.95 -6.63
N LEU A 90 5.03 14.65 -6.29
CA LEU A 90 4.25 13.66 -7.02
C LEU A 90 2.75 13.98 -6.97
N PRO A 91 1.99 13.67 -8.04
CA PRO A 91 0.54 13.86 -8.04
C PRO A 91 -0.15 12.92 -7.04
N SER A 92 -1.36 13.30 -6.60
CA SER A 92 -2.16 12.50 -5.64
C SER A 92 -2.36 11.05 -6.09
N ALA A 93 -2.60 10.82 -7.38
CA ALA A 93 -2.71 9.47 -7.95
C ALA A 93 -1.46 8.60 -7.72
N ALA A 94 -0.26 9.19 -7.76
CA ALA A 94 0.97 8.43 -7.50
C ALA A 94 1.11 8.07 -6.01
N LEU A 95 0.70 8.97 -5.11
CA LEU A 95 0.65 8.69 -3.67
C LEU A 95 -0.40 7.63 -3.32
N PHE A 96 -1.56 7.68 -3.97
CA PHE A 96 -2.60 6.66 -3.85
C PHE A 96 -2.09 5.28 -4.29
N ILE A 97 -1.39 5.23 -5.42
CA ILE A 97 -0.75 3.99 -5.89
C ILE A 97 0.24 3.46 -4.84
N ILE A 98 1.15 4.29 -4.35
CA ILE A 98 2.16 3.84 -3.36
C ILE A 98 1.46 3.28 -2.12
N ARG A 99 0.41 3.93 -1.63
CA ARG A 99 -0.27 3.56 -0.39
C ARG A 99 -1.16 2.32 -0.48
N TYR A 100 -1.65 1.96 -1.68
CA TYR A 100 -2.66 0.90 -1.80
C TYR A 100 -2.32 -0.17 -2.85
N HIS A 101 -1.09 -0.20 -3.38
CA HIS A 101 -0.70 -1.18 -4.40
C HIS A 101 -0.66 -2.63 -3.91
N SER A 102 -0.56 -2.84 -2.60
CA SER A 102 -0.69 -4.15 -1.98
C SER A 102 -2.13 -4.51 -1.59
N PHE A 103 -3.12 -3.61 -1.78
CA PHE A 103 -4.50 -3.83 -1.36
C PHE A 103 -5.30 -4.67 -2.38
N TYR A 104 -4.85 -5.91 -2.62
CA TYR A 104 -5.38 -6.79 -3.66
C TYR A 104 -6.87 -7.13 -3.49
N ALA A 105 -7.36 -7.27 -2.26
CA ALA A 105 -8.78 -7.48 -1.99
C ALA A 105 -9.65 -6.37 -2.60
N LEU A 106 -9.17 -5.13 -2.61
CA LEU A 106 -9.83 -4.02 -3.27
C LEU A 106 -9.62 -4.03 -4.79
N HIS A 107 -8.38 -3.84 -5.25
CA HIS A 107 -8.16 -3.49 -6.66
C HIS A 107 -8.23 -4.68 -7.62
N ARG A 108 -8.16 -5.92 -7.10
CA ARG A 108 -8.29 -7.16 -7.88
C ARG A 108 -9.62 -7.87 -7.62
N ALA A 109 -10.02 -8.06 -6.35
CA ALA A 109 -11.25 -8.79 -6.02
C ALA A 109 -12.50 -7.90 -5.92
N GLY A 110 -12.33 -6.58 -5.77
CA GLY A 110 -13.44 -5.63 -5.71
C GLY A 110 -14.14 -5.56 -4.35
N ALA A 111 -13.55 -6.12 -3.29
CA ALA A 111 -14.01 -5.98 -1.92
C ALA A 111 -13.78 -4.55 -1.39
N TYR A 112 -14.35 -4.23 -0.23
CA TYR A 112 -14.17 -2.94 0.47
C TYR A 112 -14.59 -1.66 -0.28
N LYS A 113 -15.27 -1.78 -1.43
CA LYS A 113 -15.76 -0.62 -2.20
C LYS A 113 -16.67 0.33 -1.43
N TYR A 114 -17.30 -0.16 -0.36
CA TYR A 114 -18.15 0.62 0.54
C TYR A 114 -17.37 1.62 1.41
N LEU A 115 -16.03 1.52 1.48
CA LEU A 115 -15.18 2.49 2.20
C LEU A 115 -14.70 3.63 1.31
N LEU A 116 -14.78 3.48 -0.02
CA LEU A 116 -14.21 4.44 -0.97
C LEU A 116 -15.02 5.74 -1.03
N ASN A 117 -14.33 6.88 -0.95
CA ASN A 117 -14.88 8.17 -1.34
C ASN A 117 -14.78 8.35 -2.88
N GLU A 118 -15.19 9.51 -3.42
CA GLU A 118 -15.13 9.77 -4.87
C GLU A 118 -13.69 9.86 -5.40
N GLU A 119 -12.76 10.47 -4.65
CA GLU A 119 -11.35 10.56 -5.05
C GLU A 119 -10.70 9.17 -5.14
N ASP A 120 -10.99 8.28 -4.19
CA ASP A 120 -10.50 6.91 -4.20
C ASP A 120 -10.99 6.14 -5.44
N LYS A 121 -12.27 6.30 -5.78
CA LYS A 121 -12.87 5.67 -6.97
C LYS A 121 -12.18 6.15 -8.24
N GLU A 122 -11.87 7.45 -8.32
CA GLU A 122 -11.13 8.00 -9.45
C GLU A 122 -9.70 7.49 -9.51
N ASN A 123 -9.01 7.36 -8.37
CA ASN A 123 -7.62 6.90 -8.32
C ASN A 123 -7.47 5.39 -8.51
N LEU A 124 -8.51 4.60 -8.22
CA LEU A 124 -8.52 3.15 -8.39
C LEU A 124 -8.17 2.72 -9.82
N LYS A 125 -8.57 3.49 -10.83
CA LYS A 125 -8.20 3.23 -12.24
C LYS A 125 -6.69 3.27 -12.46
N TRP A 126 -5.99 4.21 -11.82
CA TRP A 126 -4.54 4.36 -11.92
C TRP A 126 -3.82 3.24 -11.20
N LEU A 127 -4.35 2.83 -10.05
CA LEU A 127 -3.85 1.68 -9.30
C LEU A 127 -3.95 0.38 -10.10
N GLN A 128 -5.08 0.14 -10.76
CA GLN A 128 -5.25 -1.04 -11.62
C GLN A 128 -4.32 -1.03 -12.83
N ILE A 129 -4.00 0.14 -13.40
CA ILE A 129 -3.01 0.26 -14.47
C ILE A 129 -1.61 -0.06 -13.92
N PHE A 130 -1.23 0.55 -12.80
CA PHE A 130 0.07 0.32 -12.15
C PHE A 130 0.29 -1.17 -11.81
N ASN A 131 -0.72 -1.84 -11.25
CA ASN A 131 -0.60 -3.23 -10.79
C ASN A 131 -0.18 -4.19 -11.92
N LYS A 132 -0.55 -3.91 -13.18
CA LYS A 132 -0.10 -4.70 -14.33
C LYS A 132 1.43 -4.65 -14.47
N TYR A 133 2.03 -3.47 -14.28
CA TYR A 133 3.47 -3.30 -14.38
C TYR A 133 4.19 -3.90 -13.17
N ASP A 134 3.70 -3.69 -11.95
CA ASP A 134 4.28 -4.34 -10.76
C ASP A 134 4.26 -5.86 -10.91
N LEU A 135 3.11 -6.45 -11.25
CA LEU A 135 2.97 -7.90 -11.31
C LEU A 135 3.72 -8.53 -12.49
N TYR A 136 3.57 -7.98 -13.70
CA TYR A 136 4.00 -8.65 -14.93
C TYR A 136 5.36 -8.19 -15.47
N SER A 137 6.00 -7.18 -14.87
CA SER A 137 7.40 -6.83 -15.20
C SER A 137 8.43 -7.68 -14.45
N LYS A 138 7.98 -8.52 -13.49
CA LYS A 138 8.84 -9.43 -12.72
C LYS A 138 9.46 -10.47 -13.66
N SER A 139 10.76 -10.29 -13.93
CA SER A 139 11.53 -11.11 -14.87
C SER A 139 12.79 -11.66 -14.23
N LYS A 140 13.24 -12.84 -14.69
CA LYS A 140 14.57 -13.38 -14.33
C LYS A 140 15.70 -12.59 -14.99
N VAL A 141 15.42 -11.95 -16.12
CA VAL A 141 16.39 -11.09 -16.82
C VAL A 141 16.42 -9.74 -16.12
N ARG A 142 17.59 -9.38 -15.58
CA ARG A 142 17.79 -8.12 -14.88
C ARG A 142 18.06 -6.99 -15.87
N ILE A 143 17.56 -5.80 -15.53
CA ILE A 143 17.92 -4.57 -16.25
C ILE A 143 19.36 -4.17 -15.92
N ASP A 144 20.00 -3.49 -16.86
CA ASP A 144 21.27 -2.81 -16.62
C ASP A 144 21.00 -1.50 -15.86
N VAL A 145 21.26 -1.53 -14.55
CA VAL A 145 20.94 -0.42 -13.65
C VAL A 145 21.70 0.85 -14.01
N GLU A 146 22.97 0.75 -14.39
CA GLU A 146 23.79 1.93 -14.70
C GLU A 146 23.31 2.63 -15.97
N LYS A 147 22.74 1.91 -16.94
CA LYS A 147 22.12 2.51 -18.13
C LYS A 147 20.86 3.33 -17.81
N VAL A 148 20.02 2.87 -16.89
CA VAL A 148 18.74 3.55 -16.58
C VAL A 148 18.86 4.58 -15.47
N LYS A 149 19.91 4.50 -14.66
CA LYS A 149 20.13 5.34 -13.47
C LYS A 149 20.11 6.85 -13.76
N PRO A 150 20.75 7.39 -14.82
CA PRO A 150 20.68 8.83 -15.09
C PRO A 150 19.24 9.34 -15.29
N TYR A 151 18.41 8.54 -15.97
CA TYR A 151 16.99 8.86 -16.16
C TYR A 151 16.24 8.90 -14.83
N TYR A 152 16.35 7.84 -14.02
CA TYR A 152 15.65 7.80 -12.74
C TYR A 152 16.16 8.83 -11.73
N LEU A 153 17.45 9.17 -11.74
CA LEU A 153 18.00 10.26 -10.91
C LEU A 153 17.37 11.60 -11.27
N SER A 154 17.25 11.92 -12.56
CA SER A 154 16.58 13.17 -12.98
C SER A 154 15.11 13.24 -12.52
N LEU A 155 14.42 12.10 -12.46
CA LEU A 155 13.06 12.04 -11.92
C LEU A 155 13.04 12.19 -10.39
N ILE A 156 13.99 11.58 -9.69
CA ILE A 156 14.12 11.72 -8.23
C ILE A 156 14.36 13.19 -7.87
N GLU A 157 15.31 13.85 -8.54
CA GLU A 157 15.62 15.28 -8.35
C GLU A 157 14.42 16.19 -8.63
N LYS A 158 13.58 15.81 -9.61
CA LYS A 158 12.36 16.56 -9.93
C LYS A 158 11.27 16.43 -8.86
N TYR A 159 11.11 15.24 -8.28
CA TYR A 159 9.93 14.91 -7.46
C TYR A 159 10.18 14.82 -5.96
N PHE A 160 11.45 14.78 -5.53
CA PHE A 160 11.86 14.61 -4.14
C PHE A 160 13.00 15.56 -3.79
N PRO A 161 13.10 16.02 -2.54
CA PRO A 161 14.29 16.73 -2.08
C PRO A 161 15.52 15.80 -2.09
N ALA A 162 16.72 16.41 -2.17
CA ALA A 162 17.98 15.67 -2.30
C ALA A 162 18.28 14.74 -1.11
N LYS A 163 17.73 15.01 0.07
CA LYS A 163 17.81 14.15 1.25
C LYS A 163 16.41 13.91 1.80
N LEU A 164 16.12 12.66 2.11
CA LEU A 164 14.86 12.24 2.68
C LEU A 164 15.06 11.82 4.13
N ARG A 165 14.10 12.16 4.98
CA ARG A 165 13.92 11.57 6.30
C ARG A 165 13.10 10.30 6.11
N TRP A 166 13.75 9.17 6.33
CA TRP A 166 13.12 7.86 6.29
C TRP A 166 12.62 7.51 7.68
#